data_AF-A0A654LWX7-F1
#
_entry.id   AF-A0A654LWX7-F1
#
_cell.length_a   1.000
_cell.length_b   1.000
_cell.length_c   1.000
_cell.angle_alpha   90.00
_cell.angle_beta   90.00
_cell.angle_gamma   90.00
#
_symmetry.space_group_name_H-M   'P 1'
#
loop_
_entity.id
_entity.type
_entity.pdbx_description
1 polymer ?
#
loop_
_entity_poly.entity_id
_entity_poly.type
_entity_poly.pdbx_seq_one_letter_code
_entity_poly.pdbx_strand_id
1 'polypeptide(L)'
;MGIYVIAFPIEQYSNVKAQTQSKNTTTSPPSITPMNATQLNAASANVSKPVDGYGSPPTGPLTAVRHVFVDPTLRVYHFCKLDDKIMMVCQLYDSSSPNATLIGVEYMIDSKTYQALPDREKANWHYHKDELSPDRANQKSPLLNDLQQKEWLVKLSESYGKVILNWNPLDTLPVFPSQIEQIQHPLMVNQTVNNNTEKYVGSFNQTLDY
;
A
#
# COMPACT_ATOMS: atom_id res chain seq x y z
N MET A 1 34.66 37.46 -15.66
CA MET A 1 35.57 37.04 -14.57
C MET A 1 34.72 36.92 -13.32
N GLY A 2 34.46 35.79 -12.66
CA GLY A 2 34.73 34.37 -12.85
C GLY A 2 33.91 33.68 -11.73
N ILE A 3 33.13 32.66 -12.07
CA ILE A 3 32.28 31.91 -11.12
C ILE A 3 33.15 30.82 -10.48
N TYR A 4 33.25 30.82 -9.15
CA TYR A 4 33.89 29.73 -8.40
C TYR A 4 32.91 28.56 -8.27
N VAL A 5 33.25 27.44 -8.90
CA VAL A 5 32.61 26.14 -8.70
C VAL A 5 33.49 25.32 -7.77
N ILE A 6 32.94 24.91 -6.63
CA ILE A 6 33.61 24.00 -5.70
C ILE A 6 33.29 22.59 -6.15
N ALA A 7 34.25 21.92 -6.80
CA ALA A 7 34.16 20.52 -7.19
C ALA A 7 34.74 19.64 -6.07
N PHE A 8 33.99 18.61 -5.66
CA PHE A 8 34.50 17.53 -4.81
C PHE A 8 35.10 16.43 -5.69
N PRO A 9 36.28 15.87 -5.36
CA PRO A 9 36.92 14.86 -6.20
C PRO A 9 36.24 13.49 -6.08
N ILE A 10 35.93 12.90 -7.23
CA ILE A 10 35.56 11.49 -7.39
C ILE A 10 36.86 10.71 -7.61
N GLU A 11 37.45 10.17 -6.55
CA GLU A 11 38.40 9.08 -6.65
C GLU A 11 38.21 8.14 -5.48
N GLN A 12 37.65 6.96 -5.76
CA GLN A 12 38.28 5.68 -5.47
C GLN A 12 37.28 4.58 -5.82
N TYR A 13 37.62 3.79 -6.82
CA TYR A 13 37.48 2.32 -6.90
C TYR A 13 37.78 1.92 -8.35
N SER A 14 39.06 2.01 -8.73
CA SER A 14 39.60 1.28 -9.87
C SER A 14 40.57 0.25 -9.30
N ASN A 15 40.19 -1.02 -9.30
CA ASN A 15 41.10 -2.17 -9.35
C ASN A 15 40.32 -3.47 -9.52
N VAL A 16 39.91 -3.78 -10.75
CA VAL A 16 39.89 -5.18 -11.22
C VAL A 16 40.51 -5.18 -12.61
N LYS A 17 41.70 -5.81 -12.71
CA LYS A 17 42.42 -6.00 -13.96
C LYS A 17 41.59 -6.82 -14.93
N ALA A 18 41.43 -6.31 -16.15
CA ALA A 18 40.92 -7.06 -17.28
C ALA A 18 41.86 -8.22 -17.63
N GLN A 19 41.31 -9.43 -17.70
CA GLN A 19 41.82 -10.49 -18.57
C GLN A 19 40.90 -10.57 -19.78
N THR A 20 41.39 -10.11 -20.92
CA THR A 20 40.81 -10.33 -22.24
C THR A 20 41.13 -11.75 -22.69
N GLN A 21 40.11 -12.60 -22.85
CA GLN A 21 40.11 -13.62 -23.91
C GLN A 21 38.72 -13.78 -24.51
N SER A 22 38.72 -13.69 -25.84
CA SER A 22 37.63 -13.79 -26.80
C SER A 22 36.83 -15.10 -26.71
N LYS A 23 35.50 -15.00 -26.79
CA LYS A 23 34.68 -15.86 -27.65
C LYS A 23 33.28 -15.27 -27.89
N ASN A 24 32.97 -15.03 -29.16
CA ASN A 24 31.62 -14.76 -29.65
C ASN A 24 30.71 -15.96 -29.33
N THR A 25 29.65 -15.70 -28.56
CA THR A 25 28.45 -16.55 -28.55
C THR A 25 27.25 -15.63 -28.38
N THR A 26 26.42 -15.59 -29.42
CA THR A 26 25.09 -14.99 -29.42
C THR A 26 24.24 -15.68 -28.36
N THR A 27 24.05 -15.04 -27.20
CA THR A 27 23.06 -15.46 -26.21
C THR A 27 22.02 -14.36 -26.11
N SER A 28 20.79 -14.70 -26.49
CA SER A 28 19.59 -13.93 -26.18
C SER A 28 19.54 -13.58 -24.68
N PRO A 29 18.99 -12.41 -24.29
CA PRO A 29 18.91 -12.05 -22.89
C PRO A 29 18.07 -13.10 -22.14
N PRO A 30 18.43 -13.45 -20.89
CA PRO A 30 17.69 -14.44 -20.13
C PRO A 30 16.27 -13.93 -19.90
N SER A 31 15.28 -14.70 -20.35
CA SER A 31 13.88 -14.51 -19.99
C SER A 31 13.78 -14.57 -18.47
N ILE A 32 13.49 -13.43 -17.85
CA ILE A 32 13.24 -13.34 -16.41
C ILE A 32 11.89 -14.00 -16.16
N THR A 33 11.88 -15.30 -15.86
CA THR A 33 10.68 -15.96 -15.36
C THR A 33 10.37 -15.38 -13.98
N PRO A 34 9.18 -14.81 -13.72
CA PRO A 34 8.84 -14.34 -12.38
C PRO A 34 8.97 -15.52 -11.41
N MET A 35 9.67 -15.32 -10.28
CA MET A 35 9.74 -16.33 -9.23
C MET A 35 8.31 -16.60 -8.75
N ASN A 36 7.79 -17.80 -9.04
CA ASN A 36 6.52 -18.26 -8.50
C ASN A 36 6.54 -18.10 -6.98
N ALA A 37 5.55 -17.39 -6.42
CA ALA A 37 5.40 -17.13 -4.97
C ALA A 37 5.17 -18.40 -4.13
N THR A 38 5.27 -19.59 -4.72
CA THR A 38 5.09 -20.89 -4.08
C THR A 38 6.44 -21.57 -3.88
N GLN A 39 7.28 -21.07 -2.96
CA GLN A 39 8.17 -21.91 -2.15
C GLN A 39 8.91 -21.11 -1.07
N LEU A 40 8.65 -21.45 0.20
CA LEU A 40 9.62 -22.11 1.08
C LEU A 40 8.98 -22.39 2.46
N ASN A 41 8.77 -23.68 2.76
CA ASN A 41 8.63 -24.15 4.14
C ASN A 41 9.98 -23.99 4.84
N ALA A 42 10.24 -22.80 5.39
CA ALA A 42 11.29 -22.61 6.36
C ALA A 42 10.75 -23.02 7.73
N ALA A 43 11.16 -24.20 8.21
CA ALA A 43 11.03 -24.59 9.61
C ALA A 43 11.88 -23.63 10.47
N SER A 44 11.31 -22.48 10.80
CA SER A 44 11.91 -21.50 11.70
C SER A 44 11.48 -21.85 13.11
N ALA A 45 12.46 -22.00 14.01
CA ALA A 45 12.24 -21.95 15.45
C ALA A 45 11.35 -20.74 15.82
N ASN A 46 10.64 -20.87 16.94
CA ASN A 46 9.54 -20.04 17.44
C ASN A 46 9.97 -18.59 17.83
N VAL A 47 10.66 -17.90 16.92
CA VAL A 47 11.11 -16.51 17.05
C VAL A 47 10.08 -15.65 16.35
N SER A 48 9.51 -14.70 17.09
CA SER A 48 8.58 -13.75 16.50
C SER A 48 9.28 -12.87 15.47
N LYS A 49 8.67 -12.70 14.30
CA LYS A 49 9.13 -11.88 13.18
C LYS A 49 8.39 -10.54 13.17
N PRO A 50 8.95 -9.47 12.57
CA PRO A 50 8.26 -8.18 12.46
C PRO A 50 6.91 -8.22 11.75
N VAL A 51 6.73 -9.21 10.86
CA VAL A 51 5.50 -9.48 10.10
C VAL A 51 4.43 -10.20 10.93
N ASP A 52 4.78 -10.71 12.10
CA ASP A 52 3.81 -11.35 12.99
C ASP A 52 2.87 -10.29 13.58
N GLY A 53 1.62 -10.69 13.81
CA GLY A 53 0.59 -9.84 14.41
C GLY A 53 -0.22 -9.00 13.42
N TYR A 54 0.16 -8.95 12.15
CA TYR A 54 -0.70 -8.39 11.11
C TYR A 54 -1.97 -9.25 10.94
N GLY A 55 -3.14 -8.62 11.08
CA GLY A 55 -4.45 -9.29 11.15
C GLY A 55 -4.93 -9.64 12.56
N SER A 56 -4.39 -9.00 13.60
CA SER A 56 -4.73 -9.27 15.01
C SER A 56 -5.63 -8.22 15.71
N PRO A 57 -5.68 -6.93 15.31
CA PRO A 57 -6.58 -5.97 15.92
C PRO A 57 -7.71 -5.55 14.96
N PRO A 58 -8.91 -6.13 15.10
CA PRO A 58 -9.23 -7.43 15.70
C PRO A 58 -8.81 -8.54 14.73
N THR A 59 -9.19 -9.79 15.01
CA THR A 59 -8.85 -10.92 14.16
C THR A 59 -9.30 -10.72 12.72
N GLY A 60 -8.38 -10.92 11.77
CA GLY A 60 -8.63 -10.87 10.34
C GLY A 60 -8.48 -9.50 9.69
N PRO A 61 -8.75 -9.42 8.38
CA PRO A 61 -8.69 -8.16 7.66
C PRO A 61 -9.92 -7.30 7.90
N LEU A 62 -9.70 -5.99 8.01
CA LEU A 62 -10.71 -4.99 7.70
C LEU A 62 -10.73 -4.82 6.18
N THR A 63 -11.90 -4.81 5.54
CA THR A 63 -12.00 -4.60 4.09
C THR A 63 -12.81 -3.35 3.79
N ALA A 64 -12.39 -2.58 2.79
CA ALA A 64 -13.05 -1.34 2.39
C ALA A 64 -12.88 -1.12 0.87
N VAL A 65 -13.84 -0.45 0.25
CA VAL A 65 -13.69 0.05 -1.13
C VAL A 65 -13.22 1.51 -1.11
N ARG A 66 -13.04 2.14 -2.28
CA ARG A 66 -12.65 3.56 -2.43
C ARG A 66 -11.26 3.89 -1.87
N HIS A 67 -10.34 2.94 -1.98
CA HIS A 67 -8.93 3.10 -1.62
C HIS A 67 -8.01 3.25 -2.83
N VAL A 68 -8.51 2.98 -4.03
CA VAL A 68 -7.76 3.06 -5.28
C VAL A 68 -8.51 4.00 -6.22
N PHE A 69 -7.94 5.14 -6.60
CA PHE A 69 -8.64 6.13 -7.42
C PHE A 69 -9.03 5.64 -8.80
N VAL A 70 -8.20 4.78 -9.39
CA VAL A 70 -8.40 4.24 -10.74
C VAL A 70 -9.54 3.20 -10.79
N ASP A 71 -9.79 2.55 -9.65
CA ASP A 71 -10.91 1.63 -9.43
C ASP A 71 -11.41 1.78 -7.98
N PRO A 72 -12.31 2.73 -7.72
CA PRO A 72 -12.83 2.97 -6.38
C PRO A 72 -13.76 1.85 -5.90
N THR A 73 -14.00 0.82 -6.71
CA THR A 73 -14.81 -0.33 -6.36
C THR A 73 -13.98 -1.51 -5.92
N LEU A 74 -12.68 -1.49 -6.20
CA LEU A 74 -11.76 -2.48 -5.68
C LEU A 74 -11.82 -2.51 -4.16
N ARG A 75 -12.02 -3.71 -3.63
CA ARG A 75 -12.01 -3.97 -2.19
C ARG A 75 -10.59 -4.23 -1.73
N VAL A 76 -10.07 -3.31 -0.93
CA VAL A 76 -8.75 -3.42 -0.32
C VAL A 76 -8.85 -4.14 1.02
N TYR A 77 -7.93 -5.08 1.23
CA TYR A 77 -7.83 -5.89 2.44
C TYR A 77 -6.72 -5.33 3.33
N HIS A 78 -7.13 -4.78 4.47
CA HIS A 78 -6.28 -4.16 5.47
C HIS A 78 -5.95 -5.21 6.54
N PHE A 79 -4.73 -5.73 6.49
CA PHE A 79 -4.18 -6.53 7.58
C PHE A 79 -3.40 -5.59 8.47
N CYS A 80 -3.87 -5.38 9.70
CA CYS A 80 -3.35 -4.33 10.56
C CYS A 80 -2.63 -4.89 11.79
N LYS A 81 -1.74 -4.09 12.37
CA LYS A 81 -1.03 -4.36 13.61
C LYS A 81 -0.92 -3.07 14.42
N LEU A 82 -1.15 -3.15 15.74
CA LEU A 82 -0.94 -2.02 16.64
C LEU A 82 0.52 -1.56 16.59
N ASP A 83 0.73 -0.27 16.79
CA ASP A 83 2.05 0.35 16.85
C ASP A 83 2.18 1.16 18.15
N ASP A 84 3.39 1.24 18.71
CA ASP A 84 3.61 1.94 19.99
C ASP A 84 3.76 3.46 19.83
N LYS A 85 4.10 3.94 18.63
CA LYS A 85 4.34 5.37 18.34
C LYS A 85 3.12 6.05 17.76
N ILE A 86 2.36 5.31 16.96
CA ILE A 86 1.09 5.73 16.39
C ILE A 86 -0.02 4.81 16.89
N MET A 87 -1.15 4.74 16.18
CA MET A 87 -2.24 3.84 16.59
C MET A 87 -2.08 2.45 15.96
N MET A 88 -1.91 2.40 14.64
CA MET A 88 -1.91 1.15 13.89
C MET A 88 -1.20 1.32 12.53
N VAL A 89 -0.65 0.23 12.01
CA VAL A 89 -0.13 0.13 10.63
C VAL A 89 -0.82 -1.03 9.95
N CYS A 90 -1.27 -0.82 8.71
CA CYS A 90 -1.87 -1.85 7.88
C CYS A 90 -1.06 -2.10 6.62
N GLN A 91 -0.94 -3.38 6.28
CA GLN A 91 -0.58 -3.82 4.94
C GLN A 91 -1.85 -3.92 4.11
N LEU A 92 -1.80 -3.38 2.89
CA LEU A 92 -2.94 -3.32 2.00
C LEU A 92 -2.77 -4.32 0.87
N TYR A 93 -3.78 -5.15 0.66
CA TYR A 93 -3.80 -6.18 -0.38
C TYR A 93 -5.00 -6.03 -1.31
N ASP A 94 -4.85 -6.47 -2.56
CA ASP A 94 -5.91 -6.48 -3.58
C ASP A 94 -6.98 -7.56 -3.36
N SER A 95 -6.70 -8.54 -2.52
CA SER A 95 -7.58 -9.69 -2.29
C SER A 95 -7.25 -10.39 -0.95
N SER A 96 -8.08 -11.37 -0.57
CA SER A 96 -7.79 -12.28 0.55
C SER A 96 -6.98 -13.52 0.15
N SER A 97 -6.50 -13.59 -1.09
CA SER A 97 -5.74 -14.75 -1.57
C SER A 97 -4.42 -14.89 -0.80
N PRO A 98 -3.93 -16.11 -0.52
CA PRO A 98 -2.58 -16.31 -0.01
C PRO A 98 -1.48 -15.73 -0.93
N ASN A 99 -1.80 -15.54 -2.22
CA ASN A 99 -0.92 -14.93 -3.21
C ASN A 99 -1.36 -13.49 -3.57
N ALA A 100 -2.13 -12.82 -2.71
CA ALA A 100 -2.58 -11.46 -2.95
C ALA A 100 -1.41 -10.49 -3.15
N THR A 101 -1.60 -9.48 -3.99
CA THR A 101 -0.59 -8.46 -4.24
C THR A 101 -0.56 -7.48 -3.08
N LEU A 102 0.62 -7.23 -2.51
CA LEU A 102 0.81 -6.12 -1.58
C LEU A 102 0.83 -4.82 -2.37
N ILE A 103 -0.21 -4.01 -2.20
CA ILE A 103 -0.45 -2.82 -3.04
C ILE A 103 -0.09 -1.53 -2.32
N GLY A 104 0.01 -1.55 -0.99
CA GLY A 104 0.30 -0.36 -0.23
C GLY A 104 0.36 -0.57 1.28
N VAL A 105 0.40 0.55 1.98
CA VAL A 105 0.34 0.63 3.43
C VAL A 105 -0.66 1.69 3.85
N GLU A 106 -1.25 1.51 5.02
CA GLU A 106 -1.97 2.56 5.70
C GLU A 106 -1.36 2.81 7.07
N TYR A 107 -1.15 4.08 7.39
CA TYR A 107 -0.81 4.53 8.74
C TYR A 107 -2.06 5.10 9.40
N MET A 108 -2.27 4.74 10.65
CA MET A 108 -3.40 5.23 11.44
C MET A 108 -2.92 5.94 12.69
N ILE A 109 -3.52 7.09 12.98
CA ILE A 109 -3.23 7.92 14.15
C ILE A 109 -4.52 8.32 14.86
N ASP A 110 -4.41 8.62 16.16
CA ASP A 110 -5.52 9.16 16.91
C ASP A 110 -5.79 10.65 16.57
N SER A 111 -6.96 11.14 16.97
CA SER A 111 -7.37 12.52 16.72
C SER A 111 -6.44 13.56 17.35
N LYS A 112 -5.83 13.26 18.50
CA LYS A 112 -4.88 14.15 19.18
C LYS A 112 -3.61 14.33 18.35
N THR A 113 -3.07 13.24 17.83
CA THR A 113 -1.87 13.21 16.98
C THR A 113 -2.15 13.92 15.66
N TYR A 114 -3.33 13.68 15.05
CA TYR A 114 -3.74 14.39 13.84
C TYR A 114 -3.79 15.91 14.03
N GLN A 115 -4.36 16.39 15.13
CA GLN A 115 -4.44 17.83 15.43
C GLN A 115 -3.05 18.48 15.56
N ALA A 116 -2.05 17.72 16.02
CA ALA A 116 -0.67 18.18 16.15
C ALA A 116 0.13 18.15 14.84
N LEU A 117 -0.42 17.60 13.75
CA LEU A 117 0.25 17.60 12.45
C LEU A 117 0.37 19.03 11.87
N PRO A 118 1.45 19.32 11.13
CA PRO A 118 1.51 20.51 10.29
C PRO A 118 0.33 20.55 9.31
N ASP A 119 -0.22 21.73 9.05
CA ASP A 119 -1.42 21.86 8.20
C ASP A 119 -1.23 21.29 6.79
N ARG A 120 -0.01 21.38 6.24
CA ARG A 120 0.33 20.77 4.95
C ARG A 120 0.14 19.25 4.90
N GLU A 121 0.26 18.58 6.04
CA GLU A 121 0.10 17.13 6.11
C GLU A 121 -1.37 16.72 6.19
N LYS A 122 -2.23 17.54 6.80
CA LYS A 122 -3.62 17.17 7.11
C LYS A 122 -4.42 16.74 5.88
N ALA A 123 -4.16 17.34 4.72
CA ALA A 123 -4.81 16.99 3.45
C ALA A 123 -4.47 15.58 2.91
N ASN A 124 -3.47 14.91 3.49
CA ASN A 124 -3.06 13.55 3.16
C ASN A 124 -3.69 12.50 4.08
N TRP A 125 -4.51 12.91 5.05
CA TRP A 125 -5.18 12.02 5.99
C TRP A 125 -6.69 12.12 5.82
N HIS A 126 -7.38 11.03 6.09
CA HIS A 126 -8.83 10.99 6.07
C HIS A 126 -9.37 10.55 7.43
N TYR A 127 -10.51 11.10 7.82
CA TYR A 127 -11.16 10.79 9.08
C TYR A 127 -12.03 9.53 8.93
N HIS A 128 -11.76 8.52 9.75
CA HIS A 128 -12.42 7.22 9.62
C HIS A 128 -13.92 7.26 9.94
N LYS A 129 -14.41 8.19 10.76
CA LYS A 129 -15.85 8.33 11.00
C LYS A 129 -16.63 8.61 9.71
N ASP A 130 -16.11 9.51 8.89
CA ASP A 130 -16.75 9.90 7.62
C ASP A 130 -16.57 8.80 6.56
N GLU A 131 -15.44 8.12 6.59
CA GLU A 131 -15.08 7.07 5.65
C GLU A 131 -15.88 5.77 5.91
N LEU A 132 -16.01 5.36 7.17
CA LEU A 132 -16.73 4.17 7.63
C LEU A 132 -18.25 4.37 7.73
N SER A 133 -18.77 5.52 7.28
CA SER A 133 -20.21 5.72 7.15
C SER A 133 -20.82 4.68 6.19
N PRO A 134 -22.04 4.17 6.45
CA PRO A 134 -22.60 3.01 5.73
C PRO A 134 -22.65 3.14 4.20
N ASP A 135 -22.73 4.36 3.69
CA ASP A 135 -22.84 4.75 2.28
C ASP A 135 -21.50 5.10 1.62
N ARG A 136 -20.39 4.96 2.36
CA ARG A 136 -19.05 5.36 1.91
C ARG A 136 -18.16 4.16 1.59
N ALA A 137 -17.35 3.70 2.53
CA ALA A 137 -16.32 2.70 2.28
C ALA A 137 -16.83 1.25 2.18
N ASN A 138 -18.14 1.01 2.41
CA ASN A 138 -18.74 -0.33 2.48
C ASN A 138 -17.85 -1.31 3.26
N GLN A 139 -17.45 -0.89 4.46
CA GLN A 139 -16.51 -1.63 5.27
C GLN A 139 -17.10 -2.99 5.67
N LYS A 140 -16.25 -4.03 5.70
CA LYS A 140 -16.59 -5.35 6.24
C LYS A 140 -15.43 -5.92 7.04
N SER A 141 -15.71 -6.58 8.16
CA SER A 141 -14.75 -7.39 8.93
C SER A 141 -15.23 -8.85 8.96
N PRO A 142 -14.88 -9.67 7.95
CA PRO A 142 -15.52 -10.97 7.71
C PRO A 142 -15.37 -12.00 8.84
N LEU A 143 -14.37 -11.83 9.71
CA LEU A 143 -14.07 -12.79 10.79
C LEU A 143 -14.66 -12.39 12.16
N LEU A 144 -15.41 -11.29 12.22
CA LEU A 144 -15.99 -10.77 13.45
C LEU A 144 -17.50 -10.98 13.46
N ASN A 145 -18.07 -11.27 14.63
CA ASN A 145 -19.52 -11.20 14.83
C ASN A 145 -20.01 -9.75 14.92
N ASP A 146 -21.31 -9.52 14.80
CA ASP A 146 -21.91 -8.17 14.76
C ASP A 146 -21.54 -7.28 15.96
N LEU A 147 -21.46 -7.87 17.16
CA LEU A 147 -21.06 -7.14 18.37
C LEU A 147 -19.59 -6.70 18.29
N GLN A 148 -18.69 -7.60 17.92
CA GLN A 148 -17.28 -7.31 17.72
C GLN A 148 -17.05 -6.29 16.60
N GLN A 149 -17.80 -6.37 15.51
CA GLN A 149 -17.76 -5.38 14.42
C GLN A 149 -18.14 -3.99 14.93
N LYS A 150 -19.24 -3.88 15.69
CA LYS A 150 -19.70 -2.61 16.25
C LYS A 150 -18.69 -2.01 17.22
N GLU A 151 -18.16 -2.81 18.14
CA GLU A 151 -17.12 -2.35 19.08
C GLU A 151 -15.85 -1.91 18.37
N TRP A 152 -15.47 -2.63 17.31
CA TRP A 152 -14.30 -2.29 16.52
C TRP A 152 -14.48 -0.98 15.75
N LEU A 153 -15.62 -0.79 15.09
CA LEU A 153 -15.94 0.45 14.40
C LEU A 153 -15.91 1.67 15.33
N VAL A 154 -16.39 1.53 16.57
CA VAL A 154 -16.30 2.61 17.58
C VAL A 154 -14.85 2.96 17.92
N LYS A 155 -13.96 1.98 18.00
CA LYS A 155 -12.53 2.23 18.25
C LYS A 155 -11.85 2.90 17.07
N LEU A 156 -12.25 2.54 15.84
CA LEU A 156 -11.69 3.12 14.62
C LEU A 156 -12.25 4.50 14.30
N SER A 157 -13.49 4.80 14.63
CA SER A 157 -14.16 6.01 14.12
C SER A 157 -13.45 7.31 14.49
N GLU A 158 -12.82 7.38 15.66
CA GLU A 158 -12.14 8.60 16.15
C GLU A 158 -10.63 8.62 15.81
N SER A 159 -10.27 8.06 14.66
CA SER A 159 -8.91 8.01 14.13
C SER A 159 -8.82 8.48 12.68
N TYR A 160 -7.59 8.68 12.21
CA TYR A 160 -7.28 9.16 10.86
C TYR A 160 -6.34 8.20 10.15
N GLY A 161 -6.60 7.95 8.87
CA GLY A 161 -5.81 7.08 8.00
C GLY A 161 -5.04 7.86 6.94
N LYS A 162 -3.81 7.42 6.64
CA LYS A 162 -3.03 7.87 5.47
C LYS A 162 -2.64 6.65 4.65
N VAL A 163 -3.28 6.52 3.49
CA VAL A 163 -3.09 5.42 2.55
C VAL A 163 -2.02 5.80 1.55
N ILE A 164 -1.02 4.93 1.40
CA ILE A 164 0.05 5.05 0.41
C ILE A 164 0.05 3.80 -0.46
N LEU A 165 -0.30 3.95 -1.73
CA LEU A 165 -0.24 2.86 -2.71
C LEU A 165 1.10 2.88 -3.42
N ASN A 166 1.73 1.72 -3.50
CA ASN A 166 3.00 1.49 -4.20
C ASN A 166 2.80 0.71 -5.50
N TRP A 167 1.64 0.07 -5.67
CA TRP A 167 1.29 -0.70 -6.85
C TRP A 167 -0.20 -0.58 -7.12
N ASN A 168 -0.56 -0.08 -8.29
CA ASN A 168 -1.91 -0.19 -8.81
C ASN A 168 -2.23 -1.66 -9.11
N PRO A 169 -3.26 -2.26 -8.47
CA PRO A 169 -3.63 -3.67 -8.66
C PRO A 169 -3.97 -4.07 -10.10
N LEU A 170 -4.29 -3.09 -10.96
CA LEU A 170 -4.59 -3.33 -12.37
C LEU A 170 -3.33 -3.47 -13.24
N ASP A 171 -2.17 -3.06 -12.73
CA ASP A 171 -0.92 -3.07 -13.47
C ASP A 171 -0.19 -4.41 -13.28
N THR A 172 0.47 -4.88 -14.35
CA THR A 172 1.30 -6.10 -14.27
C THR A 172 2.58 -5.89 -13.45
N LEU A 173 3.04 -4.65 -13.31
CA LEU A 173 4.28 -4.28 -12.61
C LEU A 173 4.04 -3.00 -11.79
N PRO A 174 4.72 -2.81 -10.65
CA PRO A 174 4.65 -1.58 -9.85
C PRO A 174 5.49 -0.47 -10.48
N VAL A 175 5.03 0.07 -11.61
CA VAL A 175 5.80 1.04 -12.43
C VAL A 175 5.56 2.49 -12.04
N PHE A 176 4.47 2.80 -11.34
CA PHE A 176 4.15 4.16 -10.93
C PHE A 176 4.80 4.53 -9.60
N PRO A 177 5.15 5.82 -9.41
CA PRO A 177 5.62 6.30 -8.11
C PRO A 177 4.53 6.11 -7.05
N SER A 178 4.95 5.92 -5.80
CA SER A 178 4.00 5.79 -4.69
C SER A 178 3.03 6.97 -4.61
N GLN A 179 1.75 6.68 -4.49
CA GLN A 179 0.67 7.67 -4.45
C GLN A 179 0.10 7.76 -3.04
N ILE A 180 -0.19 8.98 -2.59
CA ILE A 180 -0.94 9.23 -1.36
C ILE A 180 -2.39 9.40 -1.75
N GLU A 181 -3.24 8.48 -1.30
CA GLU A 181 -4.65 8.45 -1.69
C GLU A 181 -5.46 9.43 -0.85
N GLN A 182 -6.11 10.38 -1.50
CA GLN A 182 -7.01 11.32 -0.84
C GLN A 182 -8.41 10.72 -0.74
N ILE A 183 -8.63 9.80 0.21
CA ILE A 183 -9.87 9.04 0.36
C ILE A 183 -11.13 9.92 0.51
N GLN A 184 -10.98 11.10 1.12
CA GLN A 184 -12.06 12.08 1.27
C GLN A 184 -12.26 13.02 0.06
N HIS A 185 -11.50 12.84 -1.02
CA HIS A 185 -11.63 13.65 -2.22
C HIS A 185 -13.03 13.46 -2.87
N PRO A 186 -13.67 14.51 -3.42
CA PRO A 186 -15.01 14.40 -4.00
C PRO A 186 -15.17 13.31 -5.07
N LEU A 187 -14.12 13.04 -5.85
CA LEU A 187 -14.12 11.96 -6.85
C LEU A 187 -14.26 10.55 -6.25
N MET A 188 -13.79 10.34 -5.02
CA MET A 188 -13.93 9.06 -4.32
C MET A 188 -15.28 8.95 -3.62
N VAL A 189 -15.77 10.07 -3.08
CA VAL A 189 -17.01 10.14 -2.30
C VAL A 189 -18.25 9.99 -3.19
N ASN A 190 -18.25 10.61 -4.37
CA ASN A 190 -19.46 10.74 -5.21
C ASN A 190 -19.59 9.66 -6.29
N GLN A 191 -18.64 8.72 -6.41
CA GLN A 191 -18.77 7.64 -7.37
C GLN A 191 -19.77 6.58 -6.91
N THR A 192 -20.78 6.33 -7.74
CA THR A 192 -21.78 5.27 -7.52
C THR A 192 -21.13 3.91 -7.70
N VAL A 193 -20.87 3.20 -6.60
CA VAL A 193 -20.49 1.79 -6.61
C VAL A 193 -21.77 1.00 -6.86
N ASN A 194 -21.94 0.45 -8.07
CA ASN A 194 -23.08 -0.43 -8.38
C ASN A 194 -22.58 -1.87 -8.50
N ASN A 195 -23.47 -2.85 -8.32
CA ASN A 195 -23.10 -4.28 -8.36
C ASN A 195 -22.55 -4.74 -9.74
N ASN A 196 -22.61 -3.90 -10.78
CA ASN A 196 -21.98 -4.17 -12.07
C ASN A 196 -20.57 -3.57 -12.17
N THR A 197 -20.17 -2.70 -11.24
CA THR A 197 -18.83 -2.08 -11.21
C THR A 197 -17.73 -3.06 -10.77
N GLU A 198 -18.09 -4.18 -10.11
CA GLU A 198 -17.16 -5.30 -9.82
C GLU A 198 -16.52 -5.91 -11.09
N LYS A 199 -16.97 -5.53 -12.29
CA LYS A 199 -16.47 -6.05 -13.58
C LYS A 199 -15.70 -5.06 -14.45
N TYR A 200 -15.55 -3.80 -14.04
CA TYR A 200 -14.92 -2.80 -14.91
C TYR A 200 -13.53 -2.42 -14.41
N VAL A 201 -12.55 -3.06 -15.05
CA VAL A 201 -11.12 -2.72 -15.05
C VAL A 201 -10.99 -1.31 -15.65
N GLY A 202 -10.98 -0.28 -14.81
CA GLY A 202 -10.85 1.11 -15.22
C GLY A 202 -9.40 1.44 -15.56
N SER A 203 -9.07 1.58 -16.85
CA SER A 203 -7.78 2.15 -17.27
C SER A 203 -7.77 3.65 -16.99
N PHE A 204 -7.25 4.07 -15.84
CA PHE A 204 -6.77 5.45 -15.68
C PHE A 204 -5.36 5.50 -16.28
N ASN A 205 -5.33 5.75 -17.59
CA ASN A 205 -4.10 5.98 -18.32
C ASN A 205 -3.58 7.39 -17.97
N GLN A 206 -2.97 7.56 -16.81
CA GLN A 206 -2.00 8.64 -16.60
C GLN A 206 -0.61 8.12 -16.97
N THR A 207 -0.42 7.86 -18.26
CA THR A 207 0.93 7.86 -18.82
C THR A 207 1.45 9.29 -18.68
N LEU A 208 2.28 9.55 -17.66
CA LEU A 208 3.19 10.68 -17.71
C LEU A 208 4.25 10.31 -18.74
N ASP A 209 4.07 10.78 -19.98
CA ASP A 209 5.14 10.79 -20.96
C ASP A 209 6.25 11.71 -20.42
N TYR A 210 7.44 11.13 -20.18
CA TYR A 210 8.66 11.85 -19.82
C TYR A 210 9.34 12.45 -21.06
#